data_AF-A0A1M6Y8G9-F1
#
_entry.id   AF-A0A1M6Y8G9-F1
#
_cell.length_a   1.000
_cell.length_b   1.000
_cell.length_c   1.000
_cell.angle_alpha   90.00
_cell.angle_beta   90.00
_cell.angle_gamma   90.00
#
_symmetry.space_group_name_H-M   'P 1'
#
loop_
_entity.id
_entity.type
_entity.pdbx_description
1 polymer ?
#
loop_
_entity_poly.entity_id
_entity_poly.type
_entity_poly.pdbx_seq_one_letter_code
_entity_poly.pdbx_strand_id
1 'polypeptide(L)'
;MVTKQNFKFLLLSASLLALTNCKNKGNKTKQSIEAEKEVEVVDGYKLDPPTQTPEGMVWIPGGEFVQGAVPKDKMAMMHEKPAHKVVLSGFFMDIHEVTNAQFSRFVEETGYISVAERKIDWEEMKKQLPQGTPKPHDSILQPGSLVFKKSKSSVPNLYDYSQWWEWKIGANWKHPNGPGTDIVGKENEPVVHIAFEDAQAYCKWAGRRLPTEAEWEYAARAYQSNELFFWGSDVAQLSSHANTWEGEFPVNNTKEDGFERRAPVMSYPKNGFGLYDMAGNVWEWTGDWYNTDYYKELAHKQTSIKNPKGASRAFNPSNPYAEEKVIKGGSFLCSASYCASYRISARMATSPDSGMEHLGFRTVYVPKIE
;
A
#
# COMPACT_ATOMS: atom_id res chain seq x y z
N MET A 1 -26.33 -5.20 64.11
CA MET A 1 -26.12 -6.63 63.75
C MET A 1 -25.19 -6.60 62.53
N VAL A 2 -23.94 -7.06 62.53
CA VAL A 2 -23.22 -8.12 63.25
C VAL A 2 -21.75 -7.68 63.40
N THR A 3 -21.29 -7.73 64.66
CA THR A 3 -19.94 -7.91 65.24
C THR A 3 -18.62 -7.53 64.54
N LYS A 4 -17.89 -6.67 65.27
CA LYS A 4 -16.42 -6.55 65.39
C LYS A 4 -15.78 -7.84 65.92
N GLN A 5 -14.52 -8.10 65.56
CA GLN A 5 -13.50 -8.57 66.51
C GLN A 5 -12.08 -8.15 66.08
N ASN A 6 -11.46 -7.35 66.96
CA ASN A 6 -10.03 -7.02 67.01
C ASN A 6 -9.27 -8.14 67.73
N PHE A 7 -7.95 -8.27 67.53
CA PHE A 7 -6.91 -8.49 68.57
C PHE A 7 -5.53 -8.50 67.87
N LYS A 8 -4.73 -7.44 67.98
CA LYS A 8 -3.69 -7.08 68.98
C LYS A 8 -2.25 -7.37 68.52
N PHE A 9 -1.49 -6.28 68.51
CA PHE A 9 -0.04 -6.12 68.44
C PHE A 9 0.76 -6.98 69.43
N LEU A 10 1.98 -7.36 69.03
CA LEU A 10 3.14 -7.36 69.93
C LEU A 10 4.37 -6.80 69.20
N LEU A 11 4.95 -5.78 69.82
CA LEU A 11 6.23 -5.13 69.50
C LEU A 11 7.38 -5.91 70.13
N LEU A 12 8.52 -6.00 69.44
CA LEU A 12 9.84 -6.07 70.07
C LEU A 12 10.87 -5.27 69.25
N SER A 13 11.33 -4.19 69.86
CA SER A 13 12.60 -3.46 69.64
C SER A 13 13.81 -4.37 69.97
N ALA A 14 15.07 -4.19 69.61
CA ALA A 14 15.96 -3.11 69.12
C ALA A 14 17.20 -3.83 68.49
N SER A 15 18.04 -3.28 67.62
CA SER A 15 19.09 -2.30 67.93
C SER A 15 19.95 -2.04 66.68
N LEU A 16 20.49 -0.82 66.60
CA LEU A 16 21.47 -0.30 65.64
C LEU A 16 22.74 -1.15 65.49
N LEU A 17 23.27 -1.19 64.27
CA LEU A 17 24.70 -0.97 64.02
C LEU A 17 24.90 -0.39 62.61
N ALA A 18 25.39 0.85 62.59
CA ALA A 18 25.84 1.55 61.41
C ALA A 18 27.30 1.21 61.13
N LEU A 19 27.62 0.92 59.86
CA LEU A 19 28.96 1.11 59.31
C LEU A 19 28.83 1.73 57.91
N THR A 20 29.32 2.96 57.81
CA THR A 20 29.56 3.74 56.60
C THR A 20 30.77 3.20 55.84
N ASN A 21 30.74 3.16 54.49
CA ASN A 21 31.77 3.86 53.71
C ASN A 21 31.49 4.04 52.20
N CYS A 22 31.79 5.26 51.76
CA CYS A 22 32.32 5.74 50.47
C CYS A 22 31.64 5.45 49.11
N LYS A 23 30.98 6.51 48.61
CA LYS A 23 31.26 7.25 47.36
C LYS A 23 31.84 6.46 46.16
N ASN A 24 31.09 6.46 45.06
CA ASN A 24 31.62 7.08 43.83
C ASN A 24 30.49 7.60 42.92
N LYS A 25 30.54 8.90 42.59
CA LYS A 25 29.72 9.51 41.54
C LYS A 25 30.42 9.27 40.21
N GLY A 26 29.79 8.48 39.33
CA GLY A 26 30.18 8.35 37.94
C GLY A 26 28.99 8.72 37.06
N ASN A 27 29.06 9.90 36.44
CA ASN A 27 28.16 10.31 35.37
C ASN A 27 28.27 9.32 34.21
N LYS A 28 27.19 8.62 33.86
CA LYS A 28 27.05 7.95 32.56
C LYS A 28 25.71 8.33 31.95
N THR A 29 25.80 9.22 30.98
CA THR A 29 24.80 9.51 29.97
C THR A 29 24.23 8.20 29.42
N LYS A 30 22.92 8.00 29.55
CA LYS A 30 22.21 6.89 28.88
C LYS A 30 22.23 7.18 27.38
N GLN A 31 23.19 6.59 26.68
CA GLN A 31 23.11 6.38 25.25
C GLN A 31 22.16 5.20 25.04
N SER A 32 21.00 5.47 24.45
CA SER A 32 20.07 4.46 23.95
C SER A 32 20.74 3.75 22.77
N ILE A 33 21.18 2.51 23.00
CA ILE A 33 21.60 1.62 21.94
C ILE A 33 20.29 0.98 21.42
N GLU A 34 19.83 1.45 20.28
CA GLU A 34 18.88 0.71 19.45
C GLU A 34 19.56 -0.59 19.04
N ALA A 35 18.98 -1.71 19.47
CA ALA A 35 19.43 -3.02 19.05
C ALA A 35 18.96 -3.23 17.61
N GLU A 36 19.88 -3.09 16.66
CA GLU A 36 19.73 -3.61 15.29
C GLU A 36 19.40 -5.10 15.40
N LYS A 37 18.17 -5.49 15.03
CA LYS A 37 17.82 -6.89 14.85
C LYS A 37 18.41 -7.34 13.52
N GLU A 38 19.47 -8.14 13.57
CA GLU A 38 19.99 -8.87 12.43
C GLU A 38 18.89 -9.77 11.85
N VAL A 39 18.54 -9.54 10.58
CA VAL A 39 17.75 -10.46 9.77
C VAL A 39 18.58 -11.72 9.57
N GLU A 40 18.03 -12.91 9.79
CA GLU A 40 18.69 -14.17 9.42
C GLU A 40 18.87 -14.20 7.90
N VAL A 41 20.10 -13.92 7.46
CA VAL A 41 20.47 -13.85 6.04
C VAL A 41 20.72 -15.27 5.55
N VAL A 42 19.92 -15.72 4.59
CA VAL A 42 20.19 -16.98 3.86
C VAL A 42 21.37 -16.73 2.90
N ASP A 43 22.42 -17.55 2.98
CA ASP A 43 23.61 -17.43 2.14
C ASP A 43 23.27 -17.50 0.64
N GLY A 44 23.83 -16.57 -0.16
CA GLY A 44 23.64 -16.47 -1.62
C GLY A 44 22.74 -15.32 -2.10
N TYR A 45 22.17 -14.52 -1.19
CA TYR A 45 21.24 -13.41 -1.52
C TYR A 45 21.77 -12.00 -1.17
N LYS A 46 23.00 -11.91 -0.65
CA LYS A 46 23.76 -10.64 -0.60
C LYS A 46 24.23 -10.29 -2.00
N LEU A 47 23.43 -9.51 -2.71
CA LEU A 47 24.00 -8.62 -3.73
C LEU A 47 24.47 -7.38 -2.97
N ASP A 48 25.76 -7.08 -3.05
CA ASP A 48 26.25 -5.77 -2.61
C ASP A 48 25.46 -4.69 -3.37
N PRO A 49 25.08 -3.58 -2.69
CA PRO A 49 24.40 -2.50 -3.39
C PRO A 49 25.28 -2.08 -4.57
N PRO A 50 24.72 -2.02 -5.78
CA PRO A 50 25.48 -1.59 -6.95
C PRO A 50 26.00 -0.16 -6.72
N THR A 51 27.13 0.16 -7.35
CA THR A 51 27.88 1.40 -7.09
C THR A 51 27.15 2.68 -7.49
N GLN A 52 26.10 2.58 -8.31
CA GLN A 52 25.28 3.71 -8.74
C GLN A 52 23.81 3.47 -8.36
N THR A 53 23.24 4.46 -7.66
CA THR A 53 21.81 4.50 -7.36
C THR A 53 21.11 5.35 -8.42
N PRO A 54 20.11 4.80 -9.15
CA PRO A 54 19.28 5.60 -10.05
C PRO A 54 18.60 6.75 -9.29
N GLU A 55 18.47 7.90 -9.95
CA GLU A 55 17.82 9.07 -9.36
C GLU A 55 16.38 8.73 -8.91
N GLY A 56 16.04 9.16 -7.70
CA GLY A 56 14.71 8.93 -7.10
C GLY A 56 14.45 7.52 -6.61
N MET A 57 15.45 6.63 -6.60
CA MET A 57 15.31 5.24 -6.14
C MET A 57 16.19 4.96 -4.91
N VAL A 58 15.85 3.89 -4.18
CA VAL A 58 16.65 3.34 -3.09
C VAL A 58 16.90 1.85 -3.30
N TRP A 59 18.06 1.37 -2.87
CA TRP A 59 18.37 -0.06 -2.89
C TRP A 59 17.61 -0.79 -1.79
N ILE A 60 16.84 -1.80 -2.20
CA ILE A 60 16.14 -2.72 -1.33
C ILE A 60 17.00 -3.99 -1.23
N PRO A 61 17.60 -4.29 -0.06
CA PRO A 61 18.47 -5.44 0.09
C PRO A 61 17.68 -6.75 -0.07
N GLY A 62 18.24 -7.72 -0.77
CA GLY A 62 17.66 -9.06 -0.87
C GLY A 62 17.55 -9.74 0.50
N GLY A 63 16.55 -10.60 0.67
CA GLY A 63 16.28 -11.24 1.95
C GLY A 63 15.11 -12.21 1.90
N GLU A 64 14.94 -12.94 2.99
CA GLU A 64 13.77 -13.77 3.24
C GLU A 64 12.75 -13.01 4.10
N PHE A 65 11.46 -13.13 3.78
CA PHE A 65 10.38 -12.64 4.62
C PHE A 65 9.14 -13.54 4.56
N VAL A 66 8.21 -13.30 5.48
CA VAL A 66 6.90 -13.96 5.48
C VAL A 66 5.90 -13.00 4.83
N GLN A 67 5.46 -13.33 3.62
CA GLN A 67 4.43 -12.58 2.89
C GLN A 67 3.03 -12.98 3.36
N GLY A 68 2.15 -11.99 3.48
CA GLY A 68 0.75 -12.16 3.86
C GLY A 68 0.41 -11.76 5.29
N ALA A 69 -0.85 -11.94 5.65
CA ALA A 69 -1.40 -11.42 6.90
C ALA A 69 -0.75 -12.06 8.13
N VAL A 70 -0.38 -11.21 9.09
CA VAL A 70 0.18 -11.65 10.37
C VAL A 70 -0.93 -12.22 11.27
N PRO A 71 -0.64 -13.17 12.19
CA PRO A 71 -1.68 -13.81 13.00
C PRO A 71 -2.52 -12.85 13.85
N LYS A 72 -1.96 -11.71 14.25
CA LYS A 72 -2.67 -10.68 15.04
C LYS A 72 -3.59 -9.79 14.21
N ASP A 73 -3.53 -9.85 12.88
CA ASP A 73 -4.39 -9.06 12.01
C ASP A 73 -5.79 -9.67 11.91
N LYS A 74 -6.70 -9.10 12.69
CA LYS A 74 -8.10 -9.50 12.74
C LYS A 74 -8.92 -8.96 11.56
N MET A 75 -8.41 -7.96 10.84
CA MET A 75 -9.07 -7.35 9.68
C MET A 75 -8.69 -8.05 8.36
N ALA A 76 -7.60 -8.84 8.39
CA ALA A 76 -7.11 -9.53 7.21
C ALA A 76 -8.14 -10.48 6.58
N MET A 77 -8.38 -10.25 5.29
CA MET A 77 -9.29 -11.03 4.46
C MET A 77 -8.69 -12.41 4.11
N MET A 78 -9.53 -13.34 3.64
CA MET A 78 -9.10 -14.71 3.36
C MET A 78 -8.04 -14.82 2.26
N HIS A 79 -8.06 -13.92 1.26
CA HIS A 79 -7.08 -13.90 0.17
C HIS A 79 -5.73 -13.30 0.58
N GLU A 80 -5.62 -12.73 1.78
CA GLU A 80 -4.35 -12.29 2.40
C GLU A 80 -3.67 -13.44 3.18
N LYS A 81 -4.33 -14.60 3.27
CA LYS A 81 -3.93 -15.78 4.05
C LYS A 81 -3.85 -17.03 3.15
N PRO A 82 -3.09 -18.06 3.54
CA PRO A 82 -2.11 -18.08 4.64
C PRO A 82 -0.84 -17.30 4.30
N ALA A 83 -0.13 -16.86 5.35
CA ALA A 83 1.19 -16.31 5.18
C ALA A 83 2.21 -17.40 4.78
N HIS A 84 3.20 -17.05 3.97
CA HIS A 84 4.16 -18.00 3.40
C HIS A 84 5.55 -17.37 3.22
N LYS A 85 6.60 -18.21 3.17
CA LYS A 85 7.99 -17.75 3.05
C LYS A 85 8.32 -17.37 1.62
N VAL A 86 8.94 -16.20 1.44
CA VAL A 86 9.41 -15.68 0.17
C VAL A 86 10.84 -15.19 0.31
N VAL A 87 11.67 -15.47 -0.68
CA VAL A 87 13.04 -14.97 -0.80
C VAL A 87 13.12 -14.06 -2.01
N LEU A 88 13.62 -12.84 -1.83
CA LEU A 88 13.83 -11.87 -2.90
C LEU A 88 15.31 -11.57 -3.09
N SER A 89 15.71 -11.42 -4.36
CA SER A 89 16.97 -10.78 -4.71
C SER A 89 16.87 -9.26 -4.48
N GLY A 90 18.00 -8.59 -4.28
CA GLY A 90 18.02 -7.12 -4.15
C GLY A 90 17.61 -6.40 -5.44
N PHE A 91 16.98 -5.24 -5.30
CA PHE A 91 16.48 -4.42 -6.41
C PHE A 91 16.41 -2.94 -6.00
N PHE A 92 16.28 -2.04 -6.97
CA PHE A 92 15.95 -0.64 -6.72
C PHE A 92 14.45 -0.41 -6.77
N MET A 93 13.93 0.43 -5.89
CA MET A 93 12.53 0.88 -5.89
C MET A 93 12.46 2.39 -5.80
N ASP A 94 11.48 3.01 -6.47
CA ASP A 94 11.19 4.43 -6.30
C ASP A 94 10.88 4.76 -4.85
N ILE A 95 11.47 5.86 -4.34
CA ILE A 95 11.25 6.29 -2.96
C ILE A 95 9.83 6.77 -2.70
N HIS A 96 9.08 7.12 -3.75
CA HIS A 96 7.69 7.59 -3.70
C HIS A 96 6.91 7.16 -4.95
N GLU A 97 5.59 7.33 -4.98
CA GLU A 97 4.77 7.06 -6.17
C GLU A 97 5.16 7.99 -7.33
N VAL A 98 4.92 7.55 -8.58
CA VAL A 98 5.15 8.41 -9.74
C VAL A 98 4.28 9.66 -9.65
N THR A 99 4.91 10.82 -9.77
CA THR A 99 4.26 12.12 -9.64
C THR A 99 3.63 12.60 -10.95
N ASN A 100 2.71 13.56 -10.85
CA ASN A 100 2.18 14.26 -12.02
C ASN A 100 3.29 14.87 -12.89
N ALA A 101 4.32 15.49 -12.30
CA ALA A 101 5.43 16.06 -13.07
C ALA A 101 6.25 15.01 -13.83
N GLN A 102 6.50 13.85 -13.22
CA GLN A 102 7.20 12.75 -13.87
C GLN A 102 6.37 12.17 -15.02
N PHE A 103 5.07 11.97 -14.81
CA PHE A 103 4.18 11.45 -15.86
C PHE A 103 3.97 12.47 -16.99
N SER A 104 3.88 13.77 -16.70
CA SER A 104 3.84 14.84 -17.70
C SER A 104 5.05 14.77 -18.62
N ARG A 105 6.26 14.60 -18.08
CA ARG A 105 7.49 14.47 -18.87
C ARG A 105 7.44 13.26 -19.81
N PHE A 106 6.99 12.11 -19.31
CA PHE A 106 6.77 10.92 -20.13
C PHE A 106 5.81 11.22 -21.30
N VAL A 107 4.69 11.87 -21.03
CA VAL A 107 3.71 12.22 -22.07
C VAL A 107 4.26 13.24 -23.07
N GLU A 108 5.00 14.26 -22.60
CA GLU A 108 5.63 15.27 -23.45
C GLU A 108 6.68 14.68 -24.39
N GLU A 109 7.50 13.75 -23.91
CA GLU A 109 8.58 13.14 -24.69
C GLU A 109 8.08 12.09 -25.69
N THR A 110 6.96 11.42 -25.38
CA THR A 110 6.47 10.27 -26.16
C THR A 110 5.20 10.53 -26.96
N GLY A 111 4.46 11.60 -26.63
CA GLY A 111 3.11 11.84 -27.15
C GLY A 111 2.08 10.81 -26.66
N TYR A 112 2.35 10.12 -25.56
CA TYR A 112 1.46 9.07 -25.04
C TYR A 112 0.08 9.61 -24.66
N ILE A 113 -0.96 8.85 -25.02
CA ILE A 113 -2.36 9.13 -24.69
C ILE A 113 -2.83 8.05 -23.73
N SER A 114 -3.22 8.42 -22.50
CA SER A 114 -3.60 7.44 -21.48
C SER A 114 -4.90 6.73 -21.84
N VAL A 115 -5.14 5.55 -21.28
CA VAL A 115 -6.37 4.78 -21.55
C VAL A 115 -7.62 5.59 -21.24
N ALA A 116 -7.64 6.38 -20.16
CA ALA A 116 -8.74 7.27 -19.79
C ALA A 116 -9.04 8.37 -20.82
N GLU A 117 -8.08 8.70 -21.69
CA GLU A 117 -8.23 9.69 -22.76
C GLU A 117 -8.70 9.08 -24.09
N ARG A 118 -8.64 7.74 -24.24
CA ARG A 118 -8.97 7.02 -25.48
C ARG A 118 -10.46 6.79 -25.61
N LYS A 119 -10.94 6.68 -26.86
CA LYS A 119 -12.30 6.24 -27.14
C LYS A 119 -12.49 4.80 -26.68
N ILE A 120 -13.63 4.53 -26.06
CA ILE A 120 -13.99 3.18 -25.62
C ILE A 120 -14.48 2.38 -26.82
N ASP A 121 -13.86 1.24 -27.07
CA ASP A 121 -14.32 0.27 -28.07
C ASP A 121 -15.28 -0.74 -27.41
N TRP A 122 -16.56 -0.68 -27.81
CA TRP A 122 -17.57 -1.61 -27.34
C TRP A 122 -17.24 -3.07 -27.68
N GLU A 123 -16.66 -3.32 -28.85
CA GLU A 123 -16.36 -4.68 -29.32
C GLU A 123 -15.25 -5.32 -28.48
N GLU A 124 -14.32 -4.54 -27.94
CA GLU A 124 -13.32 -5.00 -26.98
C GLU A 124 -13.91 -5.13 -25.57
N MET A 125 -14.62 -4.10 -25.09
CA MET A 125 -15.17 -4.09 -23.73
C MET A 125 -16.17 -5.24 -23.51
N LYS A 126 -17.04 -5.54 -24.48
CA LYS A 126 -18.06 -6.59 -24.33
C LYS A 126 -17.48 -8.00 -24.17
N LYS A 127 -16.21 -8.23 -24.56
CA LYS A 127 -15.54 -9.53 -24.37
C LYS A 127 -15.35 -9.88 -22.89
N GLN A 128 -15.31 -8.87 -22.02
CA GLN A 128 -15.12 -9.02 -20.57
C GLN A 128 -16.46 -9.01 -19.80
N LEU A 129 -17.58 -8.81 -20.49
CA LEU A 129 -18.91 -8.72 -19.88
C LEU A 129 -19.67 -10.03 -20.01
N PRO A 130 -20.63 -10.32 -19.11
CA PRO A 130 -21.53 -11.45 -19.26
C PRO A 130 -22.23 -11.43 -20.62
N GLN A 131 -22.43 -12.62 -21.20
CA GLN A 131 -23.11 -12.77 -22.49
C GLN A 131 -24.50 -12.13 -22.46
N GLY A 132 -24.82 -11.34 -23.48
CA GLY A 132 -26.10 -10.64 -23.60
C GLY A 132 -26.17 -9.26 -22.93
N THR A 133 -25.06 -8.77 -22.36
CA THR A 133 -25.00 -7.40 -21.82
C THR A 133 -25.30 -6.38 -22.93
N PRO A 134 -26.33 -5.52 -22.78
CA PRO A 134 -26.68 -4.55 -23.81
C PRO A 134 -25.62 -3.45 -23.92
N LYS A 135 -25.39 -2.98 -25.15
CA LYS A 135 -24.49 -1.85 -25.41
C LYS A 135 -25.03 -0.58 -24.73
N PRO A 136 -24.25 0.10 -23.87
CA PRO A 136 -24.59 1.43 -23.35
C PRO A 136 -24.74 2.44 -24.49
N HIS A 137 -25.60 3.45 -24.31
CA HIS A 137 -25.75 4.50 -25.32
C HIS A 137 -24.42 5.25 -25.55
N ASP A 138 -24.14 5.67 -26.79
CA ASP A 138 -22.85 6.28 -27.14
C ASP A 138 -22.59 7.59 -26.37
N SER A 139 -23.64 8.25 -25.85
CA SER A 139 -23.51 9.45 -25.02
C SER A 139 -22.87 9.19 -23.66
N ILE A 140 -22.85 7.95 -23.17
CA ILE A 140 -22.20 7.56 -21.92
C ILE A 140 -20.95 6.70 -22.16
N LEU A 141 -20.86 6.04 -23.30
CA LEU A 141 -19.67 5.28 -23.73
C LEU A 141 -18.59 6.23 -24.30
N GLN A 142 -18.05 7.09 -23.43
CA GLN A 142 -17.10 8.15 -23.76
C GLN A 142 -15.84 8.07 -22.89
N PRO A 143 -14.68 8.59 -23.37
CA PRO A 143 -13.45 8.66 -22.58
C PRO A 143 -13.68 9.26 -21.21
N GLY A 144 -13.07 8.68 -20.19
CA GLY A 144 -13.29 9.05 -18.81
C GLY A 144 -12.63 8.06 -17.86
N SER A 145 -12.96 8.22 -16.58
CA SER A 145 -12.43 7.38 -15.52
C SER A 145 -13.33 7.44 -14.28
N LEU A 146 -13.14 6.50 -13.36
CA LEU A 146 -13.89 6.45 -12.10
C LEU A 146 -13.41 7.55 -11.14
N VAL A 147 -14.37 8.33 -10.65
CA VAL A 147 -14.18 9.42 -9.67
C VAL A 147 -15.06 9.14 -8.45
N PHE A 148 -14.54 9.41 -7.26
CA PHE A 148 -15.27 9.31 -6.02
C PHE A 148 -16.11 10.56 -5.79
N LYS A 149 -17.34 10.30 -5.36
CA LYS A 149 -18.36 11.28 -5.03
C LYS A 149 -18.87 10.99 -3.63
N LYS A 150 -18.71 11.98 -2.74
CA LYS A 150 -19.30 11.92 -1.40
C LYS A 150 -20.79 11.68 -1.47
N SER A 151 -21.28 10.79 -0.62
CA SER A 151 -22.72 10.66 -0.40
C SER A 151 -23.23 11.86 0.40
N LYS A 152 -24.46 12.29 0.13
CA LYS A 152 -25.11 13.39 0.86
C LYS A 152 -25.57 12.98 2.26
N SER A 153 -25.72 11.68 2.49
CA SER A 153 -26.19 11.09 3.74
C SER A 153 -25.59 9.70 3.92
N SER A 154 -25.68 9.17 5.14
CA SER A 154 -25.31 7.79 5.45
C SER A 154 -25.91 6.82 4.44
N VAL A 155 -25.11 5.88 3.97
CA VAL A 155 -25.52 4.84 3.02
C VAL A 155 -26.03 3.62 3.80
N PRO A 156 -27.05 2.91 3.29
CA PRO A 156 -27.62 1.74 3.98
C PRO A 156 -26.66 0.56 4.09
N ASN A 157 -25.66 0.47 3.18
CA ASN A 157 -24.63 -0.54 3.19
C ASN A 157 -23.38 -0.06 2.42
N LEU A 158 -22.27 -0.77 2.64
CA LEU A 158 -20.98 -0.50 2.00
C LEU A 158 -20.61 -1.52 0.90
N TYR A 159 -21.54 -2.37 0.47
CA TYR A 159 -21.29 -3.36 -0.59
C TYR A 159 -21.68 -2.84 -1.98
N ASP A 160 -22.61 -1.89 -2.05
CA ASP A 160 -22.97 -1.21 -3.29
C ASP A 160 -22.11 0.04 -3.49
N TYR A 161 -21.01 -0.13 -4.20
CA TYR A 161 -20.03 0.90 -4.50
C TYR A 161 -20.51 1.93 -5.54
N SER A 162 -21.60 1.67 -6.26
CA SER A 162 -22.20 2.64 -7.19
C SER A 162 -22.73 3.90 -6.49
N GLN A 163 -22.91 3.82 -5.16
CA GLN A 163 -23.36 4.94 -4.34
C GLN A 163 -22.30 6.05 -4.20
N TRP A 164 -21.02 5.75 -4.39
CA TRP A 164 -19.93 6.73 -4.27
C TRP A 164 -18.90 6.69 -5.41
N TRP A 165 -18.98 5.74 -6.34
CA TRP A 165 -18.19 5.75 -7.57
C TRP A 165 -19.04 6.16 -8.77
N GLU A 166 -18.58 7.16 -9.52
CA GLU A 166 -19.20 7.57 -10.78
C GLU A 166 -18.21 7.50 -11.94
N TRP A 167 -18.67 7.03 -13.10
CA TRP A 167 -17.93 7.22 -14.35
C TRP A 167 -18.04 8.69 -14.76
N LYS A 168 -16.88 9.37 -14.82
CA LYS A 168 -16.81 10.79 -15.16
C LYS A 168 -16.21 10.95 -16.55
N ILE A 169 -17.04 11.32 -17.52
CA ILE A 169 -16.59 11.65 -18.88
C ILE A 169 -15.56 12.78 -18.81
N GLY A 170 -14.42 12.58 -19.46
CA GLY A 170 -13.30 13.54 -19.50
C GLY A 170 -12.44 13.57 -18.23
N ALA A 171 -12.71 12.74 -17.21
CA ALA A 171 -11.76 12.55 -16.12
C ALA A 171 -10.57 11.71 -16.59
N ASN A 172 -9.36 12.21 -16.34
CA ASN A 172 -8.09 11.57 -16.69
C ASN A 172 -6.97 12.16 -15.81
N TRP A 173 -5.73 11.77 -16.06
CA TRP A 173 -4.58 12.20 -15.26
C TRP A 173 -4.35 13.74 -15.26
N LYS A 174 -4.73 14.46 -16.33
CA LYS A 174 -4.66 15.94 -16.40
C LYS A 174 -5.85 16.61 -15.74
N HIS A 175 -6.99 15.94 -15.69
CA HIS A 175 -8.25 16.46 -15.15
C HIS A 175 -8.84 15.45 -14.13
N PRO A 176 -8.22 15.25 -12.96
CA PRO A 176 -8.54 14.11 -12.10
C PRO A 176 -9.97 14.12 -11.53
N ASN A 177 -10.63 15.28 -11.50
CA ASN A 177 -12.01 15.39 -11.04
C ASN A 177 -12.99 15.71 -12.16
N GLY A 178 -12.57 15.46 -13.41
CA GLY A 178 -13.33 15.71 -14.62
C GLY A 178 -13.06 17.09 -15.24
N PRO A 179 -13.81 17.41 -16.31
CA PRO A 179 -13.63 18.63 -17.08
C PRO A 179 -13.66 19.89 -16.21
N GLY A 180 -12.72 20.80 -16.45
CA GLY A 180 -12.59 22.06 -15.70
C GLY A 180 -11.74 21.96 -14.43
N THR A 181 -11.20 20.79 -14.10
CA THR A 181 -10.15 20.63 -13.07
C THR A 181 -8.78 20.49 -13.72
N ASP A 182 -7.69 20.73 -13.01
CA ASP A 182 -6.33 20.53 -13.53
C ASP A 182 -5.35 20.07 -12.44
N ILE A 183 -4.10 19.84 -12.88
CA ILE A 183 -2.96 19.48 -12.05
C ILE A 183 -1.98 20.64 -11.80
N VAL A 184 -2.38 21.90 -12.08
CA VAL A 184 -1.52 23.07 -11.83
C VAL A 184 -1.32 23.24 -10.33
N GLY A 185 -0.05 23.33 -9.89
CA GLY A 185 0.29 23.37 -8.46
C GLY A 185 0.19 22.01 -7.74
N LYS A 186 -0.02 20.92 -8.50
CA LYS A 186 -0.10 19.53 -8.00
C LYS A 186 0.99 18.64 -8.63
N GLU A 187 2.10 19.25 -9.00
CA GLU A 187 3.22 18.60 -9.68
C GLU A 187 3.78 17.43 -8.86
N ASN A 188 3.74 17.55 -7.53
CA ASN A 188 4.21 16.56 -6.57
C ASN A 188 3.09 15.67 -6.00
N GLU A 189 1.84 15.76 -6.47
CA GLU A 189 0.85 14.73 -6.16
C GLU A 189 1.14 13.46 -6.98
N PRO A 190 0.79 12.26 -6.48
CA PRO A 190 0.88 11.04 -7.26
C PRO A 190 -0.06 11.12 -8.47
N VAL A 191 0.42 10.66 -9.63
CA VAL A 191 -0.40 10.56 -10.83
C VAL A 191 -1.48 9.49 -10.64
N VAL A 192 -2.70 9.79 -11.08
CA VAL A 192 -3.87 8.90 -10.97
C VAL A 192 -4.64 8.83 -12.29
N HIS A 193 -5.72 8.05 -12.34
CA HIS A 193 -6.43 7.68 -13.57
C HIS A 193 -5.53 6.92 -14.56
N ILE A 194 -4.60 6.16 -14.00
CA ILE A 194 -3.63 5.36 -14.73
C ILE A 194 -4.16 3.92 -14.79
N ALA A 195 -4.47 3.46 -16.00
CA ALA A 195 -4.74 2.04 -16.24
C ALA A 195 -3.43 1.24 -16.17
N PHE A 196 -3.52 -0.10 -16.10
CA PHE A 196 -2.33 -0.94 -16.00
C PHE A 196 -1.39 -0.75 -17.20
N GLU A 197 -1.95 -0.62 -18.41
CA GLU A 197 -1.18 -0.33 -19.63
C GLU A 197 -0.40 0.99 -19.54
N ASP A 198 -1.02 2.03 -18.97
CA ASP A 198 -0.40 3.35 -18.80
C ASP A 198 0.84 3.26 -17.90
N ALA A 199 0.72 2.55 -16.78
CA ALA A 199 1.82 2.32 -15.86
C ALA A 199 2.96 1.50 -16.51
N GLN A 200 2.61 0.48 -17.31
CA GLN A 200 3.59 -0.31 -18.05
C GLN A 200 4.30 0.50 -19.13
N ALA A 201 3.58 1.36 -19.86
CA ALA A 201 4.15 2.24 -20.88
C ALA A 201 5.16 3.21 -20.26
N TYR A 202 4.80 3.85 -19.14
CA TYR A 202 5.71 4.70 -18.37
C TYR A 202 6.94 3.92 -17.91
N CYS A 203 6.75 2.74 -17.32
CA CYS A 203 7.86 1.90 -16.86
C CYS A 203 8.84 1.61 -18.00
N LYS A 204 8.32 1.24 -19.18
CA LYS A 204 9.14 0.95 -20.35
C LYS A 204 9.95 2.16 -20.80
N TRP A 205 9.34 3.35 -20.87
CA TRP A 205 10.02 4.60 -21.20
C TRP A 205 11.14 4.93 -20.19
N ALA A 206 10.87 4.74 -18.90
CA ALA A 206 11.84 4.99 -17.84
C ALA A 206 12.97 3.93 -17.76
N GLY A 207 12.90 2.84 -18.52
CA GLY A 207 13.83 1.71 -18.40
C GLY A 207 13.61 0.87 -17.12
N ARG A 208 12.38 0.84 -16.61
CA ARG A 208 11.97 0.25 -15.34
C ARG A 208 10.83 -0.76 -15.55
N ARG A 209 10.27 -1.27 -14.46
CA ARG A 209 9.07 -2.13 -14.45
C ARG A 209 8.22 -1.87 -13.21
N LEU A 210 6.99 -2.38 -13.19
CA LEU A 210 6.20 -2.47 -11.96
C LEU A 210 6.85 -3.47 -10.99
N PRO A 211 6.74 -3.23 -9.66
CA PRO A 211 7.12 -4.22 -8.66
C PRO A 211 6.26 -5.47 -8.78
N THR A 212 6.79 -6.62 -8.38
CA THR A 212 5.91 -7.75 -8.06
C THR A 212 5.17 -7.48 -6.75
N GLU A 213 4.06 -8.19 -6.50
CA GLU A 213 3.34 -8.09 -5.24
C GLU A 213 4.26 -8.37 -4.03
N ALA A 214 5.13 -9.36 -4.17
CA ALA A 214 6.08 -9.72 -3.13
C ALA A 214 7.17 -8.64 -2.93
N GLU A 215 7.70 -8.07 -4.02
CA GLU A 215 8.66 -6.97 -3.94
C GLU A 215 8.05 -5.75 -3.23
N TRP A 216 6.81 -5.40 -3.57
CA TRP A 216 6.10 -4.30 -2.93
C TRP A 216 5.90 -4.55 -1.42
N GLU A 217 5.40 -5.73 -1.04
CA GLU A 217 5.13 -6.01 0.37
C GLU A 217 6.42 -6.12 1.20
N TYR A 218 7.46 -6.75 0.66
CA TYR A 218 8.77 -6.81 1.32
C TYR A 218 9.33 -5.41 1.56
N ALA A 219 9.26 -4.56 0.54
CA ALA A 219 9.71 -3.19 0.59
C ALA A 219 8.90 -2.36 1.61
N ALA A 220 7.57 -2.56 1.67
CA ALA A 220 6.70 -1.92 2.65
C ALA A 220 7.01 -2.34 4.09
N ARG A 221 7.30 -3.63 4.31
CA ARG A 221 7.63 -4.19 5.64
C ARG A 221 8.92 -3.63 6.22
N ALA A 222 9.95 -3.39 5.41
CA ALA A 222 11.23 -2.80 5.82
C ALA A 222 11.74 -3.28 7.20
N TYR A 223 12.23 -4.52 7.25
CA TYR A 223 12.70 -5.22 8.47
C TYR A 223 11.62 -5.67 9.47
N GLN A 224 10.34 -5.29 9.28
CA GLN A 224 9.26 -5.68 10.18
C GLN A 224 8.63 -7.02 9.78
N SER A 225 8.63 -7.98 10.70
CA SER A 225 8.15 -9.35 10.44
C SER A 225 6.76 -9.66 10.99
N ASN A 226 6.27 -8.89 11.96
CA ASN A 226 5.01 -9.17 12.65
C ASN A 226 4.26 -7.89 12.98
N GLU A 227 4.12 -6.97 12.02
CA GLU A 227 3.41 -5.69 12.20
C GLU A 227 2.30 -5.50 11.16
N LEU A 228 1.29 -4.70 11.50
CA LEU A 228 0.15 -4.42 10.60
C LEU A 228 0.49 -3.31 9.59
N PHE A 229 1.25 -2.30 10.02
CA PHE A 229 1.64 -1.11 9.28
C PHE A 229 3.16 -1.00 9.25
N PHE A 230 3.70 -0.17 8.34
CA PHE A 230 5.15 0.03 8.26
C PHE A 230 5.73 0.79 9.46
N TRP A 231 4.88 1.37 10.31
CA TRP A 231 5.26 2.02 11.57
C TRP A 231 4.97 1.15 12.80
N GLY A 232 4.59 -0.11 12.61
CA GLY A 232 4.19 -1.01 13.69
C GLY A 232 2.70 -1.34 13.68
N SER A 233 2.10 -1.48 14.86
CA SER A 233 0.69 -1.89 15.03
C SER A 233 -0.17 -0.88 15.78
N ASP A 234 0.35 0.32 16.03
CA ASP A 234 -0.39 1.37 16.71
C ASP A 234 -1.30 2.10 15.73
N VAL A 235 -2.61 1.86 15.84
CA VAL A 235 -3.63 2.51 15.01
C VAL A 235 -3.76 4.00 15.35
N ALA A 236 -3.38 4.42 16.57
CA ALA A 236 -3.45 5.84 16.95
C ALA A 236 -2.47 6.71 16.15
N GLN A 237 -1.49 6.10 15.47
CA GLN A 237 -0.51 6.79 14.64
C GLN A 237 -0.95 6.94 13.18
N LEU A 238 -2.12 6.41 12.79
CA LEU A 238 -2.58 6.38 11.40
C LEU A 238 -2.50 7.74 10.71
N SER A 239 -3.18 8.76 11.26
CA SER A 239 -3.26 10.10 10.67
C SER A 239 -1.91 10.84 10.63
N SER A 240 -0.91 10.38 11.38
CA SER A 240 0.44 10.93 11.37
C SER A 240 1.40 10.19 10.42
N HIS A 241 0.97 9.08 9.82
CA HIS A 241 1.81 8.20 9.01
C HIS A 241 1.24 7.84 7.63
N ALA A 242 -0.04 8.11 7.39
CA ALA A 242 -0.67 7.81 6.12
C ALA A 242 -1.83 8.78 5.84
N ASN A 243 -2.03 9.09 4.56
CA ASN A 243 -3.22 9.78 4.07
C ASN A 243 -4.34 8.76 3.82
N THR A 244 -5.41 8.81 4.62
CA THR A 244 -6.53 7.87 4.60
C THR A 244 -7.87 8.59 4.80
N TRP A 245 -8.93 7.86 5.14
CA TRP A 245 -10.23 8.44 5.45
C TRP A 245 -10.61 8.24 6.91
N GLU A 246 -10.63 9.34 7.65
CA GLU A 246 -11.14 9.43 9.02
C GLU A 246 -12.49 10.13 9.05
N GLY A 247 -13.48 9.50 9.68
CA GLY A 247 -14.86 10.00 9.75
C GLY A 247 -15.85 8.95 9.28
N GLU A 248 -17.01 9.40 8.81
CA GLU A 248 -18.05 8.52 8.29
C GLU A 248 -17.88 8.37 6.77
N PHE A 249 -17.27 7.28 6.32
CA PHE A 249 -17.20 6.97 4.89
C PHE A 249 -18.60 6.57 4.37
N PRO A 250 -19.04 7.01 3.17
CA PRO A 250 -18.43 7.96 2.22
C PRO A 250 -18.98 9.39 2.36
N VAL A 251 -19.45 9.78 3.55
CA VAL A 251 -20.21 11.01 3.80
C VAL A 251 -19.29 12.17 4.19
N ASN A 252 -18.51 11.98 5.26
CA ASN A 252 -17.69 13.02 5.85
C ASN A 252 -16.27 12.52 6.12
N ASN A 253 -15.29 13.27 5.60
CA ASN A 253 -13.88 13.11 5.91
C ASN A 253 -13.48 14.27 6.84
N THR A 254 -12.97 13.93 8.02
CA THR A 254 -12.52 14.86 9.06
C THR A 254 -11.16 15.48 8.74
N LYS A 255 -10.37 14.87 7.85
CA LYS A 255 -9.03 15.30 7.45
C LYS A 255 -8.06 15.38 8.64
N GLU A 256 -8.18 14.43 9.57
CA GLU A 256 -7.27 14.34 10.72
C GLU A 256 -5.81 14.21 10.27
N ASP A 257 -5.60 13.58 9.10
CA ASP A 257 -4.30 13.42 8.44
C ASP A 257 -3.83 14.65 7.64
N GLY A 258 -4.65 15.70 7.55
CA GLY A 258 -4.37 16.94 6.82
C GLY A 258 -4.93 17.02 5.40
N PHE A 259 -5.49 15.95 4.83
CA PHE A 259 -5.89 15.91 3.42
C PHE A 259 -7.32 15.40 3.21
N GLU A 260 -8.01 16.02 2.25
CA GLU A 260 -9.35 15.57 1.81
C GLU A 260 -9.24 14.52 0.69
N ARG A 261 -8.18 14.61 -0.10
CA ARG A 261 -7.90 13.80 -1.28
C ARG A 261 -6.43 13.39 -1.23
N ARG A 262 -5.75 13.31 -2.37
CA ARG A 262 -4.31 13.03 -2.44
C ARG A 262 -3.50 14.07 -1.68
N ALA A 263 -2.42 13.60 -1.09
CA ALA A 263 -1.35 14.41 -0.54
C ALA A 263 -0.21 14.47 -1.57
N PRO A 264 0.64 15.52 -1.54
CA PRO A 264 1.93 15.46 -2.19
C PRO A 264 2.69 14.20 -1.74
N VAL A 265 3.45 13.60 -2.65
CA VAL A 265 4.35 12.50 -2.28
C VAL A 265 5.32 12.95 -1.20
N MET A 266 5.73 12.01 -0.35
CA MET A 266 6.63 12.21 0.79
C MET A 266 6.06 13.13 1.88
N SER A 267 4.73 13.20 2.01
CA SER A 267 4.07 13.99 3.07
C SER A 267 4.21 13.36 4.46
N TYR A 268 4.38 12.04 4.53
CA TYR A 268 4.46 11.27 5.78
C TYR A 268 5.86 10.67 5.99
N PRO A 269 6.18 10.12 7.18
CA PRO A 269 7.47 9.50 7.43
C PRO A 269 7.78 8.33 6.50
N LYS A 270 9.06 8.22 6.11
CA LYS A 270 9.57 7.05 5.37
C LYS A 270 9.70 5.82 6.27
N ASN A 271 9.59 4.63 5.69
CA ASN A 271 9.82 3.36 6.38
C ASN A 271 11.32 3.06 6.55
N GLY A 272 11.64 1.88 7.12
CA GLY A 272 13.02 1.45 7.40
C GLY A 272 13.94 1.30 6.18
N PHE A 273 13.39 1.18 4.96
CA PHE A 273 14.15 1.17 3.71
C PHE A 273 14.22 2.55 3.05
N GLY A 274 13.60 3.58 3.64
CA GLY A 274 13.60 4.93 3.10
C GLY A 274 12.51 5.19 2.06
N LEU A 275 11.47 4.35 2.02
CA LEU A 275 10.32 4.51 1.12
C LEU A 275 9.22 5.31 1.81
N TYR A 276 8.62 6.24 1.08
CA TYR A 276 7.50 7.06 1.50
C TYR A 276 6.17 6.47 1.01
N ASP A 277 5.10 6.83 1.72
CA ASP A 277 3.71 6.58 1.32
C ASP A 277 3.42 5.10 1.01
N MET A 278 4.07 4.17 1.72
CA MET A 278 3.80 2.72 1.61
C MET A 278 2.44 2.31 2.20
N ALA A 279 1.66 3.28 2.69
CA ALA A 279 0.31 3.09 3.20
C ALA A 279 -0.51 4.36 2.95
N GLY A 280 -1.71 4.20 2.41
CA GLY A 280 -2.60 5.32 2.09
C GLY A 280 -2.17 6.07 0.82
N ASN A 281 -2.56 7.34 0.74
CA ASN A 281 -2.41 8.22 -0.43
C ASN A 281 -3.07 7.66 -1.70
N VAL A 282 -2.39 6.84 -2.51
CA VAL A 282 -3.01 6.15 -3.64
C VAL A 282 -2.69 4.67 -3.62
N TRP A 283 -3.61 3.86 -4.13
CA TRP A 283 -3.29 2.47 -4.45
C TRP A 283 -2.16 2.42 -5.47
N GLU A 284 -1.41 1.33 -5.45
CA GLU A 284 -0.31 1.14 -6.38
C GLU A 284 -0.44 -0.17 -7.16
N TRP A 285 -0.32 -0.06 -8.48
CA TRP A 285 -0.22 -1.22 -9.36
C TRP A 285 1.02 -2.09 -9.06
N THR A 286 0.82 -3.41 -9.06
CA THR A 286 1.91 -4.40 -9.16
C THR A 286 1.77 -5.21 -10.45
N GLY A 287 2.83 -5.92 -10.86
CA GLY A 287 2.82 -6.71 -12.10
C GLY A 287 1.93 -7.96 -12.07
N ASP A 288 1.48 -8.38 -10.89
CA ASP A 288 0.93 -9.71 -10.62
C ASP A 288 -0.55 -9.82 -10.99
N TRP A 289 -0.95 -10.98 -11.53
CA TRP A 289 -2.37 -11.32 -11.64
C TRP A 289 -2.98 -11.58 -10.27
N TYR A 290 -4.16 -11.03 -10.02
CA TYR A 290 -4.88 -11.26 -8.78
C TYR A 290 -5.55 -12.62 -8.80
N ASN A 291 -5.17 -13.46 -7.84
CA ASN A 291 -5.74 -14.79 -7.66
C ASN A 291 -5.93 -15.04 -6.16
N THR A 292 -7.16 -15.35 -5.77
CA THR A 292 -7.55 -15.55 -4.36
C THR A 292 -7.00 -16.84 -3.74
N ASP A 293 -6.55 -17.79 -4.55
CA ASP A 293 -5.96 -19.06 -4.09
C ASP A 293 -4.42 -19.05 -4.13
N TYR A 294 -3.80 -18.04 -4.75
CA TYR A 294 -2.35 -18.00 -4.94
C TYR A 294 -1.54 -18.17 -3.64
N TYR A 295 -1.93 -17.52 -2.55
CA TYR A 295 -1.22 -17.64 -1.29
C TYR A 295 -1.33 -19.05 -0.69
N LYS A 296 -2.47 -19.74 -0.89
CA LYS A 296 -2.63 -21.15 -0.49
C LYS A 296 -1.74 -22.06 -1.32
N GLU A 297 -1.71 -21.84 -2.64
CA GLU A 297 -0.83 -22.59 -3.55
C GLU A 297 0.65 -22.45 -3.17
N LEU A 298 1.09 -21.24 -2.82
CA LEU A 298 2.46 -21.01 -2.37
C LEU A 298 2.74 -21.65 -1.01
N ALA A 299 1.83 -21.53 -0.04
CA ALA A 299 2.01 -22.12 1.28
C ALA A 299 2.07 -23.67 1.24
N HIS A 300 1.34 -24.31 0.32
CA HIS A 300 1.40 -25.77 0.14
C HIS A 300 2.77 -26.29 -0.31
N LYS A 301 3.61 -25.45 -0.92
CA LYS A 301 4.97 -25.86 -1.35
C LYS A 301 5.92 -26.08 -0.17
N GLN A 302 5.57 -25.63 1.03
CA GLN A 302 6.34 -25.79 2.28
C GLN A 302 7.83 -25.45 2.17
N THR A 303 8.16 -24.56 1.23
CA THR A 303 9.52 -24.11 0.90
C THR A 303 9.47 -22.62 0.59
N SER A 304 10.60 -21.95 0.75
CA SER A 304 10.67 -20.52 0.47
C SER A 304 10.61 -20.26 -1.04
N ILE A 305 9.67 -19.43 -1.46
CA ILE A 305 9.43 -19.14 -2.87
C ILE A 305 10.39 -18.05 -3.32
N LYS A 306 11.23 -18.35 -4.31
CA LYS A 306 12.24 -17.42 -4.81
C LYS A 306 11.67 -16.49 -5.87
N ASN A 307 11.77 -15.18 -5.67
CA ASN A 307 11.38 -14.12 -6.60
C ASN A 307 10.01 -14.38 -7.29
N PRO A 308 8.92 -14.64 -6.54
CA PRO A 308 7.61 -14.92 -7.13
C PRO A 308 7.16 -13.80 -8.06
N LYS A 309 6.56 -14.18 -9.19
CA LYS A 309 6.08 -13.28 -10.25
C LYS A 309 4.56 -13.24 -10.36
N GLY A 310 3.87 -13.67 -9.30
CA GLY A 310 2.41 -13.74 -9.25
C GLY A 310 1.84 -15.04 -9.80
N ALA A 311 0.51 -15.11 -9.78
CA ALA A 311 -0.23 -16.22 -10.39
C ALA A 311 -0.11 -16.19 -11.92
N SER A 312 -0.20 -17.35 -12.56
CA SER A 312 -0.18 -17.45 -14.02
C SER A 312 -1.44 -16.90 -14.69
N ARG A 313 -2.55 -16.77 -13.94
CA ARG A 313 -3.83 -16.25 -14.40
C ARG A 313 -4.59 -15.57 -13.25
N ALA A 314 -5.49 -14.65 -13.61
CA ALA A 314 -6.42 -14.08 -12.66
C ALA A 314 -7.46 -15.12 -12.19
N PHE A 315 -7.92 -15.00 -10.94
CA PHE A 315 -9.02 -15.77 -10.40
C PHE A 315 -9.66 -15.06 -9.20
N ASN A 316 -10.91 -14.66 -9.36
CA ASN A 316 -11.74 -14.10 -8.30
C ASN A 316 -13.14 -14.73 -8.34
N PRO A 317 -13.52 -15.56 -7.35
CA PRO A 317 -14.83 -16.22 -7.36
C PRO A 317 -16.00 -15.24 -7.26
N SER A 318 -15.78 -14.02 -6.74
CA SER A 318 -16.79 -12.97 -6.67
C SER A 318 -16.96 -12.22 -8.00
N ASN A 319 -16.00 -12.33 -8.93
CA ASN A 319 -16.06 -11.73 -10.25
C ASN A 319 -15.43 -12.65 -11.32
N PRO A 320 -16.07 -13.78 -11.65
CA PRO A 320 -15.44 -14.86 -12.42
C PRO A 320 -15.15 -14.52 -13.89
N TYR A 321 -15.67 -13.40 -14.40
CA TYR A 321 -15.47 -12.95 -15.78
C TYR A 321 -14.40 -11.85 -15.89
N ALA A 322 -13.99 -11.23 -14.79
CA ALA A 322 -12.98 -10.19 -14.80
C ALA A 322 -11.57 -10.77 -14.63
N GLU A 323 -10.66 -10.26 -15.44
CA GLU A 323 -9.22 -10.45 -15.23
C GLU A 323 -8.69 -9.25 -14.46
N GLU A 324 -8.20 -9.47 -13.25
CA GLU A 324 -7.80 -8.39 -12.35
C GLU A 324 -6.31 -8.45 -12.02
N LYS A 325 -5.69 -7.28 -11.88
CA LYS A 325 -4.31 -7.11 -11.42
C LYS A 325 -4.28 -6.73 -9.95
N VAL A 326 -3.24 -7.14 -9.24
CA VAL A 326 -3.07 -6.83 -7.83
C VAL A 326 -2.76 -5.34 -7.64
N ILE A 327 -3.40 -4.73 -6.65
CA ILE A 327 -3.05 -3.39 -6.13
C ILE A 327 -2.75 -3.47 -4.64
N LYS A 328 -1.81 -2.63 -4.18
CA LYS A 328 -1.31 -2.61 -2.79
C LYS A 328 -1.32 -1.19 -2.21
N GLY A 329 -1.27 -1.07 -0.88
CA GLY A 329 -1.07 0.20 -0.16
C GLY A 329 -2.32 0.88 0.38
N GLY A 330 -3.50 0.64 -0.19
CA GLY A 330 -4.67 1.44 0.15
C GLY A 330 -4.60 2.85 -0.46
N SER A 331 -5.50 3.75 -0.06
CA SER A 331 -5.54 5.12 -0.59
C SER A 331 -6.13 6.10 0.43
N PHE A 332 -6.20 7.39 0.07
CA PHE A 332 -6.93 8.43 0.81
C PHE A 332 -8.42 8.14 1.02
N LEU A 333 -9.00 7.13 0.34
CA LEU A 333 -10.39 6.69 0.54
C LEU A 333 -10.51 5.49 1.49
N CYS A 334 -9.40 4.89 1.92
CA CYS A 334 -9.42 3.73 2.81
C CYS A 334 -9.79 4.15 4.23
N SER A 335 -10.74 3.45 4.83
CA SER A 335 -11.20 3.67 6.20
C SER A 335 -11.31 2.36 6.95
N ALA A 336 -11.08 2.37 8.26
CA ALA A 336 -11.24 1.19 9.11
C ALA A 336 -12.66 0.56 9.04
N SER A 337 -13.68 1.37 8.74
CA SER A 337 -15.08 0.93 8.66
C SER A 337 -15.45 0.21 7.35
N TYR A 338 -14.68 0.41 6.29
CA TYR A 338 -14.99 -0.07 4.95
C TYR A 338 -13.86 -0.92 4.35
N CYS A 339 -12.67 -0.33 4.27
CA CYS A 339 -11.53 -0.88 3.56
C CYS A 339 -10.24 -0.45 4.28
N ALA A 340 -9.82 -1.24 5.26
CA ALA A 340 -8.59 -1.01 6.03
C ALA A 340 -7.34 -1.47 5.27
N SER A 341 -7.20 -1.07 4.01
CA SER A 341 -6.14 -1.59 3.11
C SER A 341 -4.81 -0.84 3.17
N TYR A 342 -4.69 0.15 4.05
CA TYR A 342 -3.43 0.76 4.45
C TYR A 342 -2.54 -0.18 5.31
N ARG A 343 -3.00 -1.41 5.57
CA ARG A 343 -2.19 -2.49 6.18
C ARG A 343 -1.22 -3.07 5.15
N ILE A 344 -0.01 -3.41 5.56
CA ILE A 344 1.06 -3.90 4.67
C ILE A 344 0.62 -5.17 3.90
N SER A 345 -0.05 -6.10 4.59
CA SER A 345 -0.48 -7.37 3.98
C SER A 345 -1.74 -7.25 3.12
N ALA A 346 -2.46 -6.13 3.21
CA ALA A 346 -3.68 -5.95 2.44
C ALA A 346 -3.35 -6.00 0.95
N ARG A 347 -4.22 -6.64 0.19
CA ARG A 347 -4.11 -6.78 -1.27
C ARG A 347 -5.51 -6.72 -1.82
N MET A 348 -5.73 -5.88 -2.81
CA MET A 348 -7.00 -5.83 -3.53
C MET A 348 -6.72 -6.03 -5.02
N ALA A 349 -7.77 -6.00 -5.81
CA ALA A 349 -7.70 -6.23 -7.23
C ALA A 349 -8.51 -5.17 -7.96
N THR A 350 -8.11 -4.86 -9.18
CA THR A 350 -9.01 -4.19 -10.11
C THR A 350 -8.69 -4.51 -11.57
N SER A 351 -9.63 -4.19 -12.45
CA SER A 351 -9.50 -4.41 -13.88
C SER A 351 -8.34 -3.59 -14.44
N PRO A 352 -7.47 -4.16 -15.30
CA PRO A 352 -6.30 -3.46 -15.84
C PRO A 352 -6.67 -2.36 -16.84
N ASP A 353 -7.91 -2.32 -17.33
CA ASP A 353 -8.36 -1.48 -18.44
C ASP A 353 -8.92 -0.12 -18.02
N SER A 354 -8.96 0.17 -16.72
CA SER A 354 -9.60 1.38 -16.19
C SER A 354 -8.72 2.07 -15.15
N GLY A 355 -8.53 3.38 -15.30
CA GLY A 355 -7.94 4.22 -14.26
C GLY A 355 -8.97 4.58 -13.17
N MET A 356 -8.49 5.02 -12.01
CA MET A 356 -9.31 5.56 -10.91
C MET A 356 -8.61 6.73 -10.23
N GLU A 357 -9.35 7.63 -9.59
CA GLU A 357 -8.75 8.85 -8.98
C GLU A 357 -7.87 8.62 -7.74
N HIS A 358 -7.77 7.36 -7.30
CA HIS A 358 -7.10 6.92 -6.09
C HIS A 358 -6.15 5.73 -6.37
N LEU A 359 -5.77 5.54 -7.63
CA LEU A 359 -4.87 4.48 -8.10
C LEU A 359 -3.77 5.07 -9.00
N GLY A 360 -2.54 4.95 -8.52
CA GLY A 360 -1.30 5.29 -9.20
C GLY A 360 -0.35 4.08 -9.22
N PHE A 361 0.96 4.35 -9.16
CA PHE A 361 1.98 3.30 -9.14
C PHE A 361 3.35 3.85 -8.75
N ARG A 362 4.26 2.95 -8.37
CA ARG A 362 5.71 3.21 -8.27
C ARG A 362 6.46 2.15 -9.09
N THR A 363 7.73 2.41 -9.39
CA THR A 363 8.52 1.52 -10.26
C THR A 363 9.70 0.87 -9.53
N VAL A 364 10.21 -0.20 -10.12
CA VAL A 364 11.43 -0.88 -9.70
C VAL A 364 12.38 -1.07 -10.87
N TYR A 365 13.66 -1.18 -10.53
CA TYR A 365 14.75 -1.45 -11.47
C TYR A 365 15.65 -2.53 -10.89
N VAL A 366 16.06 -3.49 -11.74
CA VAL A 366 17.05 -4.51 -11.37
C VAL A 366 18.25 -4.27 -12.28
N PRO A 367 19.44 -3.92 -11.74
CA PRO A 367 20.64 -3.79 -12.54
C PRO A 367 20.94 -5.12 -13.23
N LYS A 368 21.42 -5.04 -14.47
CA LYS A 368 22.05 -6.22 -15.08
C LYS A 368 23.35 -6.46 -14.32
N ILE A 369 23.49 -7.62 -13.71
CA ILE A 369 24.78 -8.08 -13.18
C ILE A 369 25.59 -8.45 -14.43
N GLU A 370 26.67 -7.70 -14.71
CA GLU A 370 27.62 -8.01 -15.79
C GLU A 370 28.46 -9.25 -15.49
#